data_AF-A0AAE4EG53-F1
#
_entry.id   AF-A0AAE4EG53-F1
#
_cell.length_a   1.000
_cell.length_b   1.000
_cell.length_c   1.000
_cell.angle_alpha   90.00
_cell.angle_beta   90.00
_cell.angle_gamma   90.00
#
_symmetry.space_group_name_H-M   'P 1'
#
loop_
_entity.id
_entity.type
_entity.pdbx_description
1 polymer ?
#
loop_
_entity_poly.entity_id
_entity_poly.type
_entity_poly.pdbx_seq_one_letter_code
_entity_poly.pdbx_strand_id
1 'polypeptide(L)'
;MTFLLELGAASVEATEVTGTDLLPVRELVERGEIVLLREEIPRERTLDQWPRDVVESIGECAAVPLSSLTGAGGPRYPLVVGRRESIRFLCSYVESVPVPCEAQPVVTDYREFRHLWVTEAQPLEPDGFAIGTTLAKMHSRNVLHGDAHRGNWLFDRDGTALVHDPRPVFLHCRPSAEQCATDIRPLLPALEPDGWQSFRLGYRREWPEEGRVIDLIQLSDRTGWAAAFRTREFAAAAELMARQLETEDTPIVRVMLMANRAMALSRTDRHDEALEDCIAALQLARQRCPHVANGLGLALAVVWSGLGQRAKAVEALRPVTDRPEQFLARLARPDAQLPIMNM
;
A
#
# COMPACT_ATOMS: atom_id res chain seq x y z
N MET A 1 28.95 -11.73 1.06
CA MET A 1 29.90 -12.11 2.13
C MET A 1 29.45 -11.44 3.41
N THR A 2 29.31 -12.16 4.52
CA THR A 2 28.82 -11.56 5.78
C THR A 2 29.99 -11.09 6.64
N PHE A 3 29.90 -9.88 7.19
CA PHE A 3 30.94 -9.27 8.01
C PHE A 3 30.32 -8.37 9.08
N LEU A 4 31.10 -8.02 10.11
CA LEU A 4 30.66 -7.09 11.15
C LEU A 4 30.94 -5.65 10.72
N LEU A 5 29.89 -4.83 10.69
CA LEU A 5 29.96 -3.40 10.48
C LEU A 5 30.06 -2.70 11.84
N GLU A 6 31.20 -2.09 12.10
CA GLU A 6 31.46 -1.34 13.34
C GLU A 6 30.93 0.10 13.23
N LEU A 7 29.99 0.46 14.09
CA LEU A 7 29.32 1.76 14.17
C LEU A 7 29.50 2.35 15.57
N GLY A 8 30.64 2.99 15.79
CA GLY A 8 31.00 3.53 17.11
C GLY A 8 31.17 2.42 18.16
N ALA A 9 30.23 2.31 19.10
CA ALA A 9 30.23 1.29 20.16
C ALA A 9 29.38 0.05 19.86
N ALA A 10 28.72 0.01 18.69
CA ALA A 10 27.87 -1.09 18.27
C ALA A 10 28.45 -1.80 17.04
N SER A 11 28.29 -3.11 16.94
CA SER A 11 28.60 -3.88 15.75
C SER A 11 27.34 -4.56 15.23
N VAL A 12 27.15 -4.54 13.92
CA VAL A 12 26.00 -5.17 13.25
C VAL A 12 26.47 -6.08 12.15
N GLU A 13 25.90 -7.29 12.11
CA GLU A 13 26.16 -8.23 11.05
C GLU A 13 25.53 -7.72 9.75
N ALA A 14 26.36 -7.51 8.74
CA ALA A 14 25.95 -7.00 7.44
C ALA A 14 26.37 -7.98 6.34
N THR A 15 25.46 -8.24 5.40
CA THR A 15 25.74 -9.02 4.20
C THR A 15 26.20 -8.07 3.09
N GLU A 16 27.45 -8.22 2.65
CA GLU A 16 27.99 -7.48 1.50
C GLU A 16 27.41 -8.01 0.20
N VAL A 17 26.87 -7.10 -0.60
CA VAL A 17 26.40 -7.34 -1.97
C VAL A 17 27.08 -6.34 -2.91
N THR A 18 27.71 -6.89 -3.96
CA THR A 18 28.29 -6.15 -5.08
C THR A 18 27.48 -6.49 -6.32
N GLY A 19 27.05 -5.50 -7.08
CA GLY A 19 26.15 -5.69 -8.22
C GLY A 19 25.09 -4.61 -8.31
N THR A 20 24.59 -4.39 -9.53
CA THR A 20 23.39 -3.59 -9.79
C THR A 20 22.11 -4.40 -9.62
N ASP A 21 22.22 -5.71 -9.42
CA ASP A 21 21.09 -6.59 -9.13
C ASP A 21 20.62 -6.42 -7.67
N LEU A 22 19.44 -5.83 -7.52
CA LEU A 22 18.82 -5.55 -6.22
C LEU A 22 17.91 -6.69 -5.73
N LEU A 23 17.68 -7.74 -6.52
CA LEU A 23 16.86 -8.88 -6.10
C LEU A 23 17.47 -9.63 -4.89
N PRO A 24 18.78 -9.97 -4.88
CA PRO A 24 19.41 -10.57 -3.70
C PRO A 24 19.35 -9.65 -2.48
N VAL A 25 19.44 -8.33 -2.69
CA VAL A 25 19.32 -7.34 -1.61
C VAL A 25 17.94 -7.38 -1.00
N ARG A 26 16.88 -7.40 -1.83
CA ARG A 26 15.50 -7.47 -1.36
C ARG A 26 15.22 -8.71 -0.53
N GLU A 27 15.64 -9.89 -0.98
CA GLU A 27 15.42 -11.14 -0.24
C GLU A 27 16.10 -11.13 1.14
N LEU A 28 17.28 -10.51 1.25
CA LEU A 28 18.01 -10.36 2.51
C LEU A 28 17.29 -9.36 3.44
N VAL A 29 16.83 -8.23 2.90
CA VAL A 29 16.07 -7.22 3.67
C VAL A 29 14.72 -7.75 4.16
N GLU A 30 14.00 -8.52 3.33
CA GLU A 30 12.75 -9.18 3.71
C GLU A 30 12.97 -10.21 4.83
N ARG A 31 14.15 -10.85 4.91
CA ARG A 31 14.57 -11.71 6.02
C ARG A 31 14.99 -10.94 7.27
N GLY A 32 15.07 -9.61 7.20
CA GLY A 32 15.48 -8.73 8.30
C GLY A 32 16.99 -8.51 8.39
N GLU A 33 17.75 -8.91 7.37
CA GLU A 33 19.19 -8.69 7.32
C GLU A 33 19.53 -7.23 6.95
N ILE A 34 20.71 -6.78 7.39
CA ILE A 34 21.30 -5.52 6.95
C ILE A 34 22.24 -5.82 5.78
N VAL A 35 22.11 -5.05 4.70
CA VAL A 35 22.88 -5.24 3.47
C VAL A 35 23.79 -4.04 3.23
N LEU A 36 25.07 -4.29 2.96
CA LEU A 36 25.99 -3.27 2.47
C LEU A 36 26.09 -3.38 0.94
N LEU A 37 25.53 -2.39 0.24
CA LEU A 37 25.55 -2.29 -1.22
C LEU A 37 26.74 -1.44 -1.67
N ARG A 38 27.74 -2.08 -2.30
CA ARG A 38 29.05 -1.45 -2.58
C ARG A 38 29.25 -0.84 -3.95
N GLU A 39 28.41 -1.14 -4.94
CA GLU A 39 28.70 -0.73 -6.32
C GLU A 39 28.38 0.75 -6.60
N GLU A 40 29.28 1.41 -7.34
CA GLU A 40 29.22 2.83 -7.69
C GLU A 40 28.31 3.04 -8.93
N ILE A 41 27.40 4.03 -8.88
CA ILE A 41 26.37 4.28 -9.90
C ILE A 41 26.98 4.59 -11.28
N PRO A 42 26.32 4.22 -12.40
CA PRO A 42 26.62 4.74 -13.73
C PRO A 42 26.73 6.28 -13.78
N ARG A 43 27.73 6.79 -14.50
CA ARG A 43 28.10 8.22 -14.63
C ARG A 43 26.98 9.18 -15.06
N GLU A 44 25.84 8.66 -15.49
CA GLU A 44 24.71 9.41 -16.07
C GLU A 44 23.60 9.75 -15.08
N ARG A 45 23.61 9.21 -13.84
CA ARG A 45 22.60 9.51 -12.82
C ARG A 45 23.09 10.57 -11.83
N THR A 46 22.20 11.46 -11.41
CA THR A 46 22.51 12.41 -10.32
C THR A 46 22.67 11.64 -9.01
N LEU A 47 23.86 11.75 -8.39
CA LEU A 47 24.22 11.10 -7.12
C LEU A 47 23.23 11.38 -5.96
N ASP A 48 22.40 12.42 -6.09
CA ASP A 48 21.39 12.80 -5.11
C ASP A 48 20.12 11.93 -5.12
N GLN A 49 19.75 11.33 -6.26
CA GLN A 49 18.47 10.60 -6.40
C GLN A 49 18.61 9.10 -6.14
N TRP A 50 19.80 8.54 -6.25
CA TRP A 50 19.97 7.10 -6.22
C TRP A 50 19.64 6.41 -4.90
N PRO A 51 19.92 6.96 -3.70
CA PRO A 51 19.43 6.34 -2.47
C PRO A 51 17.92 6.18 -2.47
N ARG A 52 17.19 7.12 -3.09
CA ARG A 52 15.74 7.04 -3.32
C ARG A 52 15.41 5.95 -4.34
N ASP A 53 16.10 5.91 -5.48
CA ASP A 53 15.90 4.87 -6.49
C ASP A 53 16.09 3.46 -5.92
N VAL A 54 17.10 3.27 -5.07
CA VAL A 54 17.40 1.99 -4.42
C VAL A 54 16.29 1.57 -3.47
N VAL A 55 15.83 2.46 -2.58
CA VAL A 55 14.78 2.10 -1.61
C VAL A 55 13.43 1.90 -2.29
N GLU A 56 13.12 2.67 -3.34
CA GLU A 56 11.92 2.47 -4.14
C GLU A 56 12.02 1.18 -4.98
N SER A 57 13.22 0.78 -5.43
CA SER A 57 13.45 -0.47 -6.15
C SER A 57 13.41 -1.72 -5.26
N ILE A 58 13.71 -1.58 -3.97
CA ILE A 58 13.70 -2.71 -3.02
C ILE A 58 12.33 -2.84 -2.35
N GLY A 59 11.67 -1.72 -2.01
CA GLY A 59 10.35 -1.70 -1.35
C GLY A 59 10.42 -1.97 0.17
N GLU A 60 9.47 -1.40 0.94
CA GLU A 60 9.35 -1.51 2.42
C GLU A 60 10.69 -1.49 3.19
N CYS A 61 11.63 -0.65 2.73
CA CYS A 61 12.97 -0.56 3.28
C CYS A 61 13.41 0.90 3.47
N ALA A 62 14.59 1.05 4.06
CA ALA A 62 15.30 2.30 4.13
C ALA A 62 16.75 2.09 3.74
N ALA A 63 17.41 3.17 3.31
CA ALA A 63 18.82 3.18 3.01
C ALA A 63 19.48 4.44 3.56
N VAL A 64 20.72 4.30 3.99
CA VAL A 64 21.55 5.40 4.46
C VAL A 64 22.99 5.21 3.95
N PRO A 65 23.70 6.28 3.54
CA PRO A 65 25.10 6.15 3.19
C PRO A 65 25.92 5.64 4.37
N LEU A 66 26.85 4.71 4.12
CA LEU A 66 27.75 4.21 5.15
C LEU A 66 28.57 5.33 5.79
N SER A 67 28.97 6.32 4.99
CA SER A 67 29.68 7.51 5.47
C SER A 67 28.88 8.31 6.50
N SER A 68 27.55 8.29 6.40
CA SER A 68 26.64 8.93 7.36
C SER A 68 26.53 8.14 8.68
N LEU A 69 26.72 6.82 8.65
CA LEU A 69 26.74 5.97 9.85
C LEU A 69 28.13 5.88 10.52
N THR A 70 29.19 6.25 9.82
CA THR A 70 30.56 6.18 10.36
C THR A 70 31.11 7.55 10.77
N GLY A 71 30.39 8.63 10.45
CA GLY A 71 30.84 10.01 10.67
C GLY A 71 32.07 10.40 9.84
N ALA A 72 32.52 9.52 8.94
CA ALA A 72 33.83 9.63 8.29
C ALA A 72 33.93 10.75 7.24
N GLY A 73 32.83 11.46 6.94
CA GLY A 73 32.81 12.49 5.89
C GLY A 73 33.26 11.91 4.56
N GLY A 74 32.37 11.29 3.80
CA GLY A 74 32.77 10.44 2.68
C GLY A 74 31.77 10.41 1.54
N PRO A 75 32.05 9.60 0.50
CA PRO A 75 31.15 9.41 -0.63
C PRO A 75 29.77 8.95 -0.14
N ARG A 76 28.71 9.23 -0.92
CA ARG A 76 27.35 8.74 -0.65
C ARG A 76 27.18 7.22 -0.87
N TYR A 77 28.28 6.55 -1.20
CA TYR A 77 28.43 5.10 -1.33
C TYR A 77 29.55 4.61 -0.43
N PRO A 78 29.49 3.35 0.03
CA PRO A 78 28.42 2.37 -0.15
C PRO A 78 27.12 2.71 0.61
N LEU A 79 25.99 2.10 0.24
CA LEU A 79 24.71 2.25 0.95
C LEU A 79 24.50 1.09 1.94
N VAL A 80 24.03 1.42 3.14
CA VAL A 80 23.51 0.46 4.11
C VAL A 80 22.00 0.40 3.93
N VAL A 81 21.47 -0.78 3.60
CA VAL A 81 20.06 -1.01 3.29
C VAL A 81 19.48 -2.04 4.25
N GLY A 82 18.24 -1.82 4.70
CA GLY A 82 17.57 -2.68 5.65
C GLY A 82 16.11 -2.30 5.82
N ARG A 83 15.39 -2.99 6.71
CA ARG A 83 14.04 -2.57 7.10
C ARG A 83 14.07 -1.16 7.71
N ARG A 84 12.97 -0.41 7.57
CA ARG A 84 12.88 0.99 8.04
C ARG A 84 13.27 1.12 9.51
N GLU A 85 12.77 0.22 10.35
CA GLU A 85 13.02 0.21 11.79
C GLU A 85 14.48 -0.09 12.10
N SER A 86 15.06 -1.07 11.40
CA SER A 86 16.46 -1.47 11.59
C SER A 86 17.41 -0.34 11.20
N ILE A 87 17.16 0.34 10.07
CA ILE A 87 18.00 1.48 9.65
C ILE A 87 17.83 2.68 10.57
N ARG A 88 16.61 3.02 11.00
CA ARG A 88 16.38 4.07 12.00
C ARG A 88 17.11 3.77 13.30
N PHE A 89 17.10 2.51 13.73
CA PHE A 89 17.83 2.05 14.90
C PHE A 89 19.34 2.22 14.72
N LEU A 90 19.90 1.84 13.56
CA LEU A 90 21.32 2.09 13.25
C LEU A 90 21.67 3.58 13.28
N CYS A 91 20.83 4.44 12.70
CA CYS A 91 21.01 5.88 12.70
C CYS A 91 21.00 6.48 14.13
N SER A 92 20.44 5.79 15.13
CA SER A 92 20.42 6.27 16.52
C SER A 92 21.75 6.14 17.25
N TYR A 93 22.69 5.33 16.72
CA TYR A 93 24.01 5.11 17.33
C TYR A 93 25.07 6.14 16.94
N VAL A 94 24.76 7.04 16.00
CA VAL A 94 25.69 8.08 15.53
C VAL A 94 25.40 9.44 16.15
N GLU A 95 26.46 10.18 16.46
CA GLU A 95 26.37 11.50 17.10
C GLU A 95 25.57 12.52 16.27
N SER A 96 25.69 12.46 14.94
CA SER A 96 24.86 13.23 14.01
C SER A 96 23.88 12.27 13.34
N VAL A 97 22.66 12.20 13.87
CA VAL A 97 21.62 11.27 13.37
C VAL A 97 21.30 11.58 11.91
N PRO A 98 21.68 10.72 10.96
CA PRO A 98 21.36 10.95 9.56
C PRO A 98 19.89 10.64 9.30
N VAL A 99 19.30 11.39 8.38
CA VAL A 99 17.94 11.12 7.90
C VAL A 99 18.02 9.99 6.87
N PRO A 100 17.52 8.77 7.17
CA PRO A 100 17.53 7.70 6.18
C PRO A 100 16.61 8.05 5.01
N CYS A 101 16.99 7.63 3.81
CA CYS A 101 16.07 7.60 2.68
C CYS A 101 15.13 6.43 2.88
N GLU A 102 13.83 6.69 2.94
CA GLU A 102 12.83 5.64 3.14
C GLU A 102 11.95 5.52 1.91
N ALA A 103 11.60 4.28 1.53
CA ALA A 103 10.55 4.07 0.55
C ALA A 103 9.25 4.70 1.06
N GLN A 104 8.60 5.57 0.28
CA GLN A 104 7.40 6.25 0.77
C GLN A 104 6.20 5.30 0.82
N PRO A 105 5.44 5.24 1.93
CA PRO A 105 4.15 4.58 1.93
C PRO A 105 3.23 5.30 0.94
N VAL A 106 2.64 4.56 0.00
CA VAL A 106 1.67 5.12 -0.95
C VAL A 106 0.33 5.28 -0.22
N VAL A 107 -0.01 6.51 0.17
CA VAL A 107 -1.30 6.87 0.76
C VAL A 107 -1.94 7.98 -0.09
N THR A 108 -3.22 7.85 -0.43
CA THR A 108 -4.01 8.87 -1.14
C THR A 108 -5.27 9.24 -0.33
N ASP A 109 -5.71 10.49 -0.41
CA ASP A 109 -6.65 11.17 0.52
C ASP A 109 -8.13 10.75 0.30
N TYR A 110 -8.86 10.46 1.38
CA TYR A 110 -10.24 9.95 1.41
C TYR A 110 -11.27 10.87 0.74
N ARG A 111 -11.00 12.19 0.72
CA ARG A 111 -11.94 13.16 0.14
C ARG A 111 -12.07 13.05 -1.39
N GLU A 112 -11.09 12.45 -2.05
CA GLU A 112 -10.99 12.37 -3.51
C GLU A 112 -11.78 11.20 -4.10
N PHE A 113 -12.18 10.19 -3.31
CA PHE A 113 -12.73 8.92 -3.82
C PHE A 113 -14.16 8.55 -3.36
N ARG A 114 -14.82 9.44 -2.63
CA ARG A 114 -16.18 9.24 -2.06
C ARG A 114 -17.23 8.79 -3.09
N HIS A 115 -17.11 9.19 -4.34
CA HIS A 115 -18.06 8.89 -5.41
C HIS A 115 -17.90 7.47 -5.99
N LEU A 116 -16.77 6.76 -5.76
CA LEU A 116 -16.58 5.35 -6.18
C LEU A 116 -17.55 4.37 -5.48
N TRP A 117 -18.32 4.90 -4.54
CA TRP A 117 -19.26 4.22 -3.67
C TRP A 117 -20.70 4.61 -3.94
N VAL A 118 -20.92 5.53 -4.89
CA VAL A 118 -22.23 5.90 -5.40
C VAL A 118 -22.47 5.10 -6.68
N THR A 119 -23.34 4.09 -6.57
CA THR A 119 -23.76 3.22 -7.68
C THR A 119 -24.60 3.97 -8.70
N GLU A 120 -23.98 4.54 -9.72
CA GLU A 120 -24.59 4.70 -11.04
C GLU A 120 -23.58 4.25 -12.10
N ALA A 121 -24.02 3.44 -13.07
CA ALA A 121 -23.16 2.96 -14.15
C ALA A 121 -22.84 4.12 -15.10
N GLN A 122 -21.70 4.77 -14.88
CA GLN A 122 -21.23 5.87 -15.72
C GLN A 122 -20.42 5.34 -16.91
N PRO A 123 -20.38 6.08 -18.04
CA PRO A 123 -19.57 5.71 -19.21
C PRO A 123 -18.09 5.63 -18.83
N LEU A 124 -17.40 4.57 -19.30
CA LEU A 124 -15.97 4.39 -19.09
C LEU A 124 -15.20 5.54 -19.75
N GLU A 125 -14.26 6.13 -19.02
CA GLU A 125 -13.31 7.09 -19.60
C GLU A 125 -12.24 6.30 -20.38
N PRO A 126 -12.19 6.44 -21.73
CA PRO A 126 -11.36 5.58 -22.56
C PRO A 126 -9.87 5.68 -22.20
N ASP A 127 -9.44 6.88 -21.81
CA ASP A 127 -8.06 7.20 -21.49
C ASP A 127 -7.57 6.41 -20.27
N GLY A 128 -8.35 6.39 -19.18
CA GLY A 128 -8.00 5.65 -17.97
C GLY A 128 -7.85 4.15 -18.25
N PHE A 129 -8.80 3.57 -19.00
CA PHE A 129 -8.77 2.16 -19.37
C PHE A 129 -7.53 1.80 -20.22
N ALA A 130 -7.21 2.63 -21.21
CA ALA A 130 -6.08 2.42 -22.10
C ALA A 130 -4.73 2.56 -21.36
N ILE A 131 -4.61 3.55 -20.47
CA ILE A 131 -3.41 3.71 -19.63
C ILE A 131 -3.25 2.51 -18.69
N GLY A 132 -4.32 2.09 -18.01
CA GLY A 132 -4.30 0.94 -17.10
C GLY A 132 -3.87 -0.36 -17.80
N THR A 133 -4.42 -0.61 -18.98
CA THR A 133 -4.04 -1.74 -19.86
C THR A 133 -2.55 -1.69 -20.20
N THR A 134 -2.03 -0.50 -20.53
CA THR A 134 -0.65 -0.33 -20.97
C THR A 134 0.34 -0.49 -19.82
N LEU A 135 0.09 0.14 -18.67
CA LEU A 135 0.92 -0.05 -17.47
C LEU A 135 0.91 -1.51 -16.99
N ALA A 136 -0.25 -2.18 -16.97
CA ALA A 136 -0.31 -3.59 -16.62
C ALA A 136 0.52 -4.48 -17.57
N LYS A 137 0.51 -4.19 -18.87
CA LYS A 137 1.36 -4.87 -19.86
C LYS A 137 2.85 -4.61 -19.64
N MET A 138 3.22 -3.40 -19.20
CA MET A 138 4.60 -3.08 -18.86
C MET A 138 5.04 -3.84 -17.62
N HIS A 139 4.27 -3.73 -16.53
CA HIS A 139 4.61 -4.38 -15.26
C HIS A 139 4.65 -5.91 -15.37
N SER A 140 3.72 -6.54 -16.11
CA SER A 140 3.74 -7.98 -16.38
C SER A 140 4.94 -8.45 -17.21
N ARG A 141 5.63 -7.52 -17.88
CA ARG A 141 6.88 -7.75 -18.62
C ARG A 141 8.12 -7.27 -17.85
N ASN A 142 7.99 -7.07 -16.54
CA ASN A 142 9.03 -6.59 -15.66
C ASN A 142 9.55 -5.19 -16.03
N VAL A 143 8.66 -4.31 -16.49
CA VAL A 143 9.01 -2.93 -16.84
C VAL A 143 8.19 -1.97 -16.01
N LEU A 144 8.83 -1.12 -15.22
CA LEU A 144 8.20 0.06 -14.63
C LEU A 144 8.30 1.22 -15.63
N HIS A 145 7.29 2.09 -15.67
CA HIS A 145 7.29 3.28 -16.51
C HIS A 145 8.33 4.31 -16.06
N GLY A 146 8.59 4.40 -14.76
CA GLY A 146 9.50 5.34 -14.10
C GLY A 146 8.90 6.75 -13.90
N ASP A 147 7.95 7.14 -14.74
CA ASP A 147 7.33 8.48 -14.72
C ASP A 147 5.90 8.52 -15.28
N ALA A 148 4.92 7.89 -14.61
CA ALA A 148 3.57 7.68 -15.18
C ALA A 148 2.63 8.91 -15.17
N HIS A 149 3.13 10.15 -15.09
CA HIS A 149 2.26 11.34 -15.09
C HIS A 149 1.36 11.41 -16.35
N ARG A 150 0.16 12.00 -16.21
CA ARG A 150 -0.83 12.10 -17.30
C ARG A 150 -0.27 12.71 -18.60
N GLY A 151 0.64 13.67 -18.49
CA GLY A 151 1.29 14.34 -19.62
C GLY A 151 2.24 13.47 -20.46
N ASN A 152 2.65 12.32 -19.93
CA ASN A 152 3.52 11.37 -20.65
C ASN A 152 2.73 10.36 -21.49
N TRP A 153 1.40 10.45 -21.51
CA TRP A 153 0.52 9.55 -22.26
C TRP A 153 -0.08 10.25 -23.48
N LEU A 154 0.21 9.68 -24.64
CA LEU A 154 -0.46 9.97 -25.92
C LEU A 154 -1.49 8.88 -26.22
N PHE A 155 -2.39 9.13 -27.17
CA PHE A 155 -3.33 8.13 -27.64
C PHE A 155 -3.27 8.06 -29.16
N ASP A 156 -3.24 6.84 -29.68
CA ASP A 156 -3.40 6.64 -31.12
C ASP A 156 -4.87 6.78 -31.56
N ARG A 157 -5.12 6.61 -32.86
CA ARG A 157 -6.47 6.72 -33.43
C ARG A 157 -7.43 5.63 -32.96
N ASP A 158 -6.89 4.53 -32.44
CA ASP A 158 -7.65 3.38 -31.96
C ASP A 158 -7.89 3.47 -30.43
N GLY A 159 -7.43 4.56 -29.79
CA GLY A 159 -7.56 4.78 -28.36
C GLY A 159 -6.55 4.01 -27.50
N THR A 160 -5.48 3.49 -28.11
CA THR A 160 -4.38 2.85 -27.36
C THR A 160 -3.50 3.91 -26.72
N ALA A 161 -3.19 3.75 -25.44
CA ALA A 161 -2.26 4.63 -24.75
C ALA A 161 -0.81 4.33 -25.22
N LEU A 162 -0.13 5.36 -25.68
CA LEU A 162 1.26 5.38 -26.10
C LEU A 162 2.08 6.26 -25.14
N VAL A 163 3.36 5.97 -24.99
CA VAL A 163 4.24 6.72 -24.09
C VAL A 163 5.00 7.80 -24.87
N HIS A 164 4.91 9.06 -24.44
CA HIS A 164 5.53 10.21 -25.11
C HIS A 164 7.05 10.31 -24.88
N ASP A 165 7.49 10.14 -23.63
CA ASP A 165 8.90 10.19 -23.20
C ASP A 165 9.17 9.05 -22.20
N PRO A 166 9.35 7.81 -22.68
CA PRO A 166 9.46 6.66 -21.80
C PRO A 166 10.79 6.72 -21.05
N ARG A 167 10.72 6.67 -19.70
CA ARG A 167 11.88 6.43 -18.81
C ARG A 167 11.81 5.03 -18.19
N PRO A 168 11.70 3.96 -19.00
CA PRO A 168 11.36 2.66 -18.49
C PRO A 168 12.49 2.12 -17.64
N VAL A 169 12.12 1.54 -16.51
CA VAL A 169 13.03 0.77 -15.66
C VAL A 169 12.75 -0.70 -15.90
N PHE A 170 13.68 -1.37 -16.56
CA PHE A 170 13.62 -2.81 -16.78
C PHE A 170 14.14 -3.54 -15.54
N LEU A 171 13.33 -4.44 -15.01
CA LEU A 171 13.63 -5.25 -13.86
C LEU A 171 13.97 -6.68 -14.31
N HIS A 172 14.93 -7.30 -13.62
CA HIS A 172 15.29 -8.70 -13.85
C HIS A 172 14.23 -9.67 -13.32
N CYS A 173 13.42 -9.22 -12.36
CA CYS A 173 12.33 -9.97 -11.75
C CYS A 173 11.01 -9.23 -11.92
N ARG A 174 9.91 -9.92 -11.61
CA ARG A 174 8.58 -9.32 -11.55
C ARG A 174 8.56 -8.16 -10.52
N PRO A 175 8.03 -6.98 -10.87
CA PRO A 175 7.90 -5.89 -9.92
C PRO A 175 6.95 -6.28 -8.79
N SER A 176 7.25 -5.81 -7.59
CA SER A 176 6.36 -5.95 -6.44
C SER A 176 5.10 -5.08 -6.61
N ALA A 177 4.10 -5.33 -5.77
CA ALA A 177 2.90 -4.52 -5.75
C ALA A 177 3.20 -3.06 -5.37
N GLU A 178 4.14 -2.87 -4.46
CA GLU A 178 4.65 -1.57 -4.00
C GLU A 178 5.36 -0.83 -5.14
N GLN A 179 6.24 -1.51 -5.88
CA GLN A 179 6.93 -0.91 -7.03
C GLN A 179 5.94 -0.45 -8.10
N CYS A 180 4.96 -1.29 -8.43
CA CYS A 180 3.91 -0.95 -9.38
C CYS A 180 3.03 0.21 -8.87
N ALA A 181 2.71 0.22 -7.58
CA ALA A 181 1.92 1.29 -6.97
C ALA A 181 2.66 2.62 -6.96
N THR A 182 3.96 2.62 -6.64
CA THR A 182 4.84 3.79 -6.77
C THR A 182 4.90 4.28 -8.20
N ASP A 183 4.98 3.37 -9.18
CA ASP A 183 5.02 3.73 -10.59
C ASP A 183 3.71 4.37 -11.06
N ILE A 184 2.57 3.91 -10.55
CA ILE A 184 1.24 4.46 -10.84
C ILE A 184 0.99 5.78 -10.11
N ARG A 185 1.60 5.99 -8.93
CA ARG A 185 1.34 7.14 -8.04
C ARG A 185 1.32 8.50 -8.74
N PRO A 186 2.25 8.85 -9.66
CA PRO A 186 2.25 10.14 -10.34
C PRO A 186 1.02 10.37 -11.23
N LEU A 187 0.34 9.31 -11.65
CA LEU A 187 -0.88 9.37 -12.45
C LEU A 187 -2.11 9.70 -11.59
N LEU A 188 -2.13 9.24 -10.32
CA LEU A 188 -3.33 9.26 -9.48
C LEU A 188 -3.97 10.65 -9.35
N PRO A 189 -3.24 11.76 -9.12
CA PRO A 189 -3.85 13.09 -8.98
C PRO A 189 -4.51 13.62 -10.25
N ALA A 190 -4.24 13.00 -11.40
CA ALA A 190 -4.82 13.38 -12.69
C ALA A 190 -5.95 12.44 -13.13
N LEU A 191 -6.24 11.39 -12.34
CA LEU A 191 -7.36 10.50 -12.60
C LEU A 191 -8.55 10.96 -11.78
N GLU A 192 -9.52 11.55 -12.47
CA GLU A 192 -10.84 11.72 -11.89
C GLU A 192 -11.43 10.35 -11.51
N PRO A 193 -12.38 10.31 -10.57
CA PRO A 193 -13.39 9.28 -10.45
C PRO A 193 -13.46 8.12 -11.46
N ASP A 194 -14.03 8.42 -12.63
CA ASP A 194 -14.36 7.45 -13.66
C ASP A 194 -13.11 7.00 -14.40
N GLY A 195 -12.11 7.89 -14.49
CA GLY A 195 -10.77 7.59 -14.98
C GLY A 195 -10.07 6.55 -14.12
N TRP A 196 -10.15 6.66 -12.79
CA TRP A 196 -9.59 5.66 -11.88
C TRP A 196 -10.32 4.31 -11.96
N GLN A 197 -11.66 4.32 -12.05
CA GLN A 197 -12.43 3.10 -12.24
C GLN A 197 -12.07 2.40 -13.56
N SER A 198 -11.97 3.19 -14.63
CA SER A 198 -11.59 2.71 -15.96
C SER A 198 -10.16 2.16 -15.96
N PHE A 199 -9.23 2.86 -15.32
CA PHE A 199 -7.86 2.42 -15.10
C PHE A 199 -7.80 1.07 -14.40
N ARG A 200 -8.50 0.90 -13.28
CA ARG A 200 -8.55 -0.37 -12.54
C ARG A 200 -9.04 -1.52 -13.40
N LEU A 201 -10.06 -1.28 -14.21
CA LEU A 201 -10.61 -2.29 -15.13
C LEU A 201 -9.59 -2.68 -16.20
N GLY A 202 -8.93 -1.70 -16.83
CA GLY A 202 -7.87 -1.95 -17.81
C GLY A 202 -6.70 -2.71 -17.20
N TYR A 203 -6.24 -2.25 -16.03
CA TYR A 203 -5.10 -2.84 -15.32
C TYR A 203 -5.37 -4.29 -14.91
N ARG A 204 -6.52 -4.57 -14.27
CA ARG A 204 -6.90 -5.92 -13.86
C ARG A 204 -7.21 -6.85 -15.02
N ARG A 205 -7.66 -6.32 -16.16
CA ARG A 205 -7.92 -7.15 -17.35
C ARG A 205 -6.64 -7.76 -17.90
N GLU A 206 -5.59 -6.97 -18.00
CA GLU A 206 -4.30 -7.43 -18.54
C GLU A 206 -3.46 -8.14 -17.50
N TRP A 207 -3.60 -7.79 -16.22
CA TRP A 207 -2.83 -8.40 -15.15
C TRP A 207 -3.71 -8.79 -13.95
N PRO A 208 -4.55 -9.83 -14.10
CA PRO A 208 -5.55 -10.22 -13.10
C PRO A 208 -4.94 -10.72 -11.78
N GLU A 209 -3.71 -11.25 -11.84
CA GLU A 209 -2.97 -11.75 -10.67
C GLU A 209 -2.50 -10.63 -9.71
N GLU A 210 -2.47 -9.37 -10.17
CA GLU A 210 -1.95 -8.22 -9.40
C GLU A 210 -3.07 -7.33 -8.86
N GLY A 211 -4.19 -7.96 -8.46
CA GLY A 211 -5.20 -7.28 -7.66
C GLY A 211 -4.61 -6.56 -6.44
N ARG A 212 -3.48 -7.06 -5.92
CA ARG A 212 -2.69 -6.48 -4.83
C ARG A 212 -2.17 -5.08 -5.09
N VAL A 213 -1.80 -4.70 -6.32
CA VAL A 213 -1.38 -3.32 -6.63
C VAL A 213 -2.53 -2.36 -6.36
N ILE A 214 -3.72 -2.72 -6.84
CA ILE A 214 -4.91 -1.90 -6.66
C ILE A 214 -5.36 -1.91 -5.19
N ASP A 215 -5.25 -3.05 -4.51
CA ASP A 215 -5.57 -3.13 -3.08
C ASP A 215 -4.61 -2.31 -2.23
N LEU A 216 -3.32 -2.29 -2.58
CA LEU A 216 -2.33 -1.46 -1.93
C LEU A 216 -2.65 0.03 -2.12
N ILE A 217 -2.99 0.47 -3.33
CA ILE A 217 -3.33 1.86 -3.61
C ILE A 217 -4.63 2.27 -2.86
N GLN A 218 -5.67 1.44 -2.89
CA GLN A 218 -7.00 1.83 -2.39
C GLN A 218 -7.20 1.56 -0.90
N LEU A 219 -6.57 0.52 -0.38
CA LEU A 219 -6.83 -0.03 0.95
C LEU A 219 -5.57 -0.04 1.82
N SER A 220 -4.44 0.41 1.27
CA SER A 220 -3.13 0.25 1.88
C SER A 220 -2.84 -1.19 2.28
N ASP A 221 -3.38 -2.18 1.56
CA ASP A 221 -3.25 -3.60 1.91
C ASP A 221 -1.85 -4.13 1.59
N ARG A 222 -1.02 -4.25 2.64
CA ARG A 222 0.34 -4.79 2.54
C ARG A 222 0.39 -6.30 2.77
N THR A 223 -0.69 -6.90 3.23
CA THR A 223 -0.70 -8.29 3.73
C THR A 223 -1.52 -9.24 2.84
N GLY A 224 -2.32 -8.71 1.92
CA GLY A 224 -3.28 -9.47 1.11
C GLY A 224 -4.62 -9.71 1.81
N TRP A 225 -4.93 -8.98 2.88
CA TRP A 225 -6.18 -9.16 3.62
C TRP A 225 -7.42 -8.91 2.75
N ALA A 226 -7.33 -8.00 1.77
CA ALA A 226 -8.46 -7.64 0.93
C ALA A 226 -8.85 -8.76 -0.03
N ALA A 227 -7.86 -9.52 -0.51
CA ALA A 227 -8.08 -10.70 -1.32
C ALA A 227 -8.76 -11.83 -0.50
N ALA A 228 -8.26 -12.10 0.71
CA ALA A 228 -8.86 -13.05 1.65
C ALA A 228 -10.32 -12.64 2.00
N PHE A 229 -10.56 -11.34 2.22
CA PHE A 229 -11.89 -10.83 2.53
C PHE A 229 -12.88 -11.01 1.36
N ARG A 230 -12.45 -10.75 0.11
CA ARG A 230 -13.29 -10.93 -1.08
C ARG A 230 -13.59 -12.40 -1.38
N THR A 231 -12.66 -13.30 -1.05
CA THR A 231 -12.83 -14.76 -1.19
C THR A 231 -13.52 -15.39 0.02
N ARG A 232 -13.96 -14.57 1.00
CA ARG A 232 -14.69 -14.96 2.22
C ARG A 232 -13.87 -15.81 3.18
N GLU A 233 -12.55 -15.78 3.06
CA GLU A 233 -11.60 -16.32 4.03
C GLU A 233 -11.50 -15.35 5.23
N PHE A 234 -12.62 -15.07 5.90
CA PHE A 234 -12.73 -14.01 6.90
C PHE A 234 -11.78 -14.20 8.09
N ALA A 235 -11.55 -15.46 8.51
CA ALA A 235 -10.56 -15.75 9.54
C ALA A 235 -9.16 -15.33 9.11
N ALA A 236 -8.73 -15.71 7.90
CA ALA A 236 -7.42 -15.32 7.37
C ALA A 236 -7.31 -13.80 7.17
N ALA A 237 -8.36 -13.16 6.66
CA ALA A 237 -8.41 -11.71 6.50
C ALA A 237 -8.22 -10.98 7.83
N ALA A 238 -8.89 -11.43 8.91
CA ALA A 238 -8.76 -10.83 10.23
C ALA A 238 -7.32 -10.92 10.79
N GLU A 239 -6.67 -12.08 10.64
CA GLU A 239 -5.27 -12.28 11.08
C GLU A 239 -4.26 -11.48 10.25
N LEU A 240 -4.52 -11.28 8.96
CA LEU A 240 -3.70 -10.44 8.10
C LEU A 240 -3.84 -8.95 8.47
N MET A 241 -5.06 -8.47 8.74
CA MET A 241 -5.29 -7.11 9.22
C MET A 241 -4.67 -6.87 10.60
N ALA A 242 -4.73 -7.86 11.50
CA ALA A 242 -4.10 -7.77 12.82
C ALA A 242 -2.59 -7.56 12.70
N ARG A 243 -1.92 -8.35 11.85
CA ARG A 243 -0.49 -8.18 11.54
C ARG A 243 -0.17 -6.80 10.96
N GLN A 244 -1.03 -6.28 10.07
CA GLN A 244 -0.82 -4.94 9.54
C GLN A 244 -0.97 -3.85 10.61
N LEU A 245 -1.95 -3.99 11.51
CA LEU A 245 -2.19 -3.05 12.62
C LEU A 245 -1.01 -2.90 13.58
N GLU A 246 -0.12 -3.89 13.68
CA GLU A 246 1.10 -3.84 14.51
C GLU A 246 2.11 -2.79 14.03
N THR A 247 2.11 -2.50 12.72
CA THR A 247 3.09 -1.60 12.07
C THR A 247 2.45 -0.41 11.36
N GLU A 248 1.13 -0.25 11.46
CA GLU A 248 0.40 0.82 10.79
C GLU A 248 0.23 2.03 11.72
N ASP A 249 0.86 3.15 11.39
CA ASP A 249 0.76 4.38 12.17
C ASP A 249 -0.25 5.38 11.60
N THR A 250 -0.68 5.19 10.34
CA THR A 250 -1.55 6.16 9.66
C THR A 250 -2.97 6.08 10.24
N PRO A 251 -3.48 7.14 10.90
CA PRO A 251 -4.74 7.05 11.64
C PRO A 251 -5.94 6.57 10.81
N ILE A 252 -6.08 7.07 9.58
CA ILE A 252 -7.20 6.68 8.71
C ILE A 252 -7.12 5.22 8.27
N VAL A 253 -5.91 4.72 7.97
CA VAL A 253 -5.68 3.32 7.60
C VAL A 253 -5.98 2.41 8.79
N ARG A 254 -5.52 2.77 10.00
CA ARG A 254 -5.85 2.04 11.24
C ARG A 254 -7.37 1.94 11.45
N VAL A 255 -8.10 3.05 11.27
CA VAL A 255 -9.57 3.05 11.38
C VAL A 255 -10.21 2.08 10.38
N MET A 256 -9.77 2.10 9.11
CA MET A 256 -10.29 1.20 8.08
C MET A 256 -9.94 -0.27 8.36
N LEU A 257 -8.70 -0.56 8.77
CA LEU A 257 -8.27 -1.90 9.15
C LEU A 257 -9.10 -2.46 10.31
N MET A 258 -9.29 -1.69 11.38
CA MET A 258 -10.13 -2.10 12.51
C MET A 258 -11.59 -2.33 12.09
N ALA A 259 -12.14 -1.46 11.25
CA ALA A 259 -13.53 -1.62 10.79
C ALA A 259 -13.73 -2.86 9.91
N ASN A 260 -12.80 -3.12 8.98
CA ASN A 260 -12.83 -4.33 8.15
C ASN A 260 -12.54 -5.59 8.96
N ARG A 261 -11.64 -5.52 9.93
CA ARG A 261 -11.33 -6.63 10.83
C ARG A 261 -12.52 -6.97 11.70
N ALA A 262 -13.22 -5.97 12.26
CA ALA A 262 -14.46 -6.18 12.98
C ALA A 262 -15.52 -6.91 12.15
N MET A 263 -15.68 -6.53 10.88
CA MET A 263 -16.59 -7.23 9.97
C MET A 263 -16.19 -8.68 9.73
N ALA A 264 -14.89 -8.94 9.52
CA ALA A 264 -14.36 -10.28 9.31
C ALA A 264 -14.50 -11.15 10.59
N LEU A 265 -14.15 -10.61 11.75
CA LEU A 265 -14.28 -11.25 13.06
C LEU A 265 -15.73 -11.63 13.36
N SER A 266 -16.68 -10.73 13.05
CA SER A 266 -18.12 -10.99 13.20
C SER A 266 -18.60 -12.15 12.31
N ARG A 267 -18.00 -12.35 11.13
CA ARG A 267 -18.30 -13.51 10.26
C ARG A 267 -17.72 -14.83 10.77
N THR A 268 -16.87 -14.78 11.78
CA THR A 268 -16.25 -15.93 12.42
C THR A 268 -16.71 -16.08 13.88
N ASP A 269 -17.86 -15.49 14.22
CA ASP A 269 -18.47 -15.49 15.56
C ASP A 269 -17.59 -14.91 16.70
N ARG A 270 -16.52 -14.19 16.35
CA ARG A 270 -15.63 -13.47 17.28
C ARG A 270 -16.19 -12.06 17.57
N HIS A 271 -17.42 -11.99 18.06
CA HIS A 271 -18.16 -10.73 18.17
C HIS A 271 -17.61 -9.77 19.23
N ASP A 272 -17.04 -10.28 20.31
CA ASP A 272 -16.47 -9.43 21.38
C ASP A 272 -15.26 -8.65 20.86
N GLU A 273 -14.31 -9.34 20.22
CA GLU A 273 -13.16 -8.71 19.56
C GLU A 273 -13.59 -7.75 18.44
N ALA A 274 -14.64 -8.13 17.68
CA ALA A 274 -15.18 -7.27 16.64
C ALA A 274 -15.75 -5.96 17.19
N LEU A 275 -16.37 -6.01 18.38
CA LEU A 275 -16.91 -4.84 19.04
C LEU A 275 -15.79 -3.95 19.60
N GLU A 276 -14.74 -4.54 20.16
CA GLU A 276 -13.54 -3.82 20.59
C GLU A 276 -12.91 -3.04 19.42
N ASP A 277 -12.72 -3.69 18.27
CA ASP A 277 -12.22 -3.05 17.05
C ASP A 277 -13.13 -1.90 16.58
N CYS A 278 -14.45 -2.10 16.58
CA CYS A 278 -15.42 -1.04 16.25
C CYS A 278 -15.29 0.18 17.19
N ILE A 279 -15.17 -0.07 18.49
CA ILE A 279 -15.04 1.00 19.50
C ILE A 279 -13.72 1.74 19.32
N ALA A 280 -12.62 1.03 19.15
CA ALA A 280 -11.30 1.61 18.90
C ALA A 280 -11.29 2.45 17.61
N ALA A 281 -11.87 1.93 16.53
CA ALA A 281 -12.02 2.64 15.26
C ALA A 281 -12.82 3.93 15.42
N LEU A 282 -13.95 3.90 16.13
CA LEU A 282 -14.79 5.06 16.39
C LEU A 282 -14.07 6.13 17.22
N GLN A 283 -13.36 5.72 18.27
CA GLN A 283 -12.60 6.63 19.12
C GLN A 283 -11.51 7.33 18.30
N LEU A 284 -10.74 6.57 17.52
CA LEU A 284 -9.68 7.11 16.67
C LEU A 284 -10.25 8.02 15.57
N ALA A 285 -11.33 7.62 14.90
CA ALA A 285 -11.99 8.41 13.87
C ALA A 285 -12.48 9.75 14.43
N ARG A 286 -13.14 9.77 15.59
CA ARG A 286 -13.61 11.02 16.21
C ARG A 286 -12.47 11.98 16.53
N GLN A 287 -11.30 11.46 16.91
CA GLN A 287 -10.15 12.27 17.29
C GLN A 287 -9.32 12.76 16.10
N ARG A 288 -9.16 11.93 15.07
CA ARG A 288 -8.16 12.16 14.00
C ARG A 288 -8.77 12.24 12.60
N CYS A 289 -9.89 11.57 12.35
CA CYS A 289 -10.47 11.40 11.01
C CYS A 289 -12.01 11.52 11.04
N PRO A 290 -12.59 12.63 11.52
CA PRO A 290 -14.04 12.69 11.81
C PRO A 290 -14.92 12.49 10.56
N HIS A 291 -14.37 12.73 9.36
CA HIS A 291 -15.06 12.54 8.09
C HIS A 291 -15.38 11.07 7.76
N VAL A 292 -14.66 10.10 8.34
CA VAL A 292 -14.94 8.65 8.14
C VAL A 292 -15.85 8.06 9.23
N ALA A 293 -16.12 8.80 10.30
CA ALA A 293 -16.81 8.27 11.48
C ALA A 293 -18.22 7.75 11.18
N ASN A 294 -18.95 8.41 10.25
CA ASN A 294 -20.28 7.97 9.84
C ASN A 294 -20.25 6.63 9.09
N GLY A 295 -19.18 6.37 8.31
CA GLY A 295 -19.02 5.12 7.57
C GLY A 295 -18.87 3.89 8.47
N LEU A 296 -18.35 4.08 9.70
CA LEU A 296 -18.21 3.00 10.70
C LEU A 296 -19.54 2.42 11.16
N GLY A 297 -20.66 3.11 10.89
CA GLY A 297 -22.00 2.58 11.09
C GLY A 297 -22.23 1.25 10.37
N LEU A 298 -21.53 1.01 9.25
CA LEU A 298 -21.61 -0.23 8.51
C LEU A 298 -20.99 -1.41 9.27
N ALA A 299 -19.77 -1.24 9.78
CA ALA A 299 -19.10 -2.27 10.57
C ALA A 299 -19.87 -2.57 11.86
N LEU A 300 -20.31 -1.52 12.57
CA LEU A 300 -21.17 -1.66 13.76
C LEU A 300 -22.45 -2.43 13.46
N ALA A 301 -23.10 -2.18 12.32
CA ALA A 301 -24.32 -2.88 11.96
C ALA A 301 -24.09 -4.39 11.76
N VAL A 302 -22.98 -4.77 11.12
CA VAL A 302 -22.58 -6.17 10.96
C VAL A 302 -22.32 -6.83 12.32
N VAL A 303 -21.59 -6.16 13.21
CA VAL A 303 -21.28 -6.67 14.56
C VAL A 303 -22.54 -6.79 15.42
N TRP A 304 -23.37 -5.73 15.49
CA TRP A 304 -24.61 -5.76 16.25
C TRP A 304 -25.61 -6.76 15.72
N SER A 305 -25.65 -6.99 14.40
CA SER A 305 -26.47 -8.05 13.81
C SER A 305 -26.00 -9.43 14.25
N GLY A 306 -24.68 -9.69 14.27
CA GLY A 306 -24.11 -10.94 14.76
C GLY A 306 -24.46 -11.21 16.23
N LEU A 307 -24.46 -10.17 17.05
CA LEU A 307 -24.90 -10.21 18.45
C LEU A 307 -26.43 -10.30 18.65
N GLY A 308 -27.23 -10.41 17.59
CA GLY A 308 -28.68 -10.42 17.66
C GLY A 308 -29.34 -9.08 18.04
N GLN A 309 -28.56 -8.00 18.13
CA GLN A 309 -28.99 -6.66 18.52
C GLN A 309 -29.51 -5.86 17.32
N ARG A 310 -30.60 -6.34 16.70
CA ARG A 310 -31.13 -5.77 15.44
C ARG A 310 -31.44 -4.27 15.53
N ALA A 311 -32.00 -3.80 16.65
CA ALA A 311 -32.34 -2.39 16.84
C ALA A 311 -31.09 -1.49 16.77
N LYS A 312 -30.01 -1.89 17.45
CA LYS A 312 -28.72 -1.19 17.42
C LYS A 312 -28.08 -1.21 16.03
N ALA A 313 -28.20 -2.34 15.34
CA ALA A 313 -27.70 -2.47 13.98
C ALA A 313 -28.40 -1.50 13.00
N VAL A 314 -29.73 -1.39 13.10
CA VAL A 314 -30.52 -0.43 12.29
C VAL A 314 -30.13 1.01 12.64
N GLU A 315 -30.00 1.33 13.93
CA GLU A 315 -29.59 2.66 14.38
C GLU A 315 -28.21 3.05 13.82
N ALA A 316 -27.25 2.13 13.85
CA ALA A 316 -25.91 2.34 13.31
C ALA A 316 -25.89 2.61 11.80
N LEU A 317 -26.86 2.09 11.03
CA LEU A 317 -26.95 2.31 9.58
C LEU A 317 -27.60 3.64 9.18
N ARG A 318 -28.32 4.31 10.09
CA ARG A 318 -29.02 5.57 9.77
C ARG A 318 -28.12 6.67 9.17
N PRO A 319 -26.86 6.85 9.62
CA PRO A 319 -25.95 7.83 9.00
C PRO A 319 -25.39 7.39 7.64
N VAL A 320 -25.56 6.12 7.26
CA VAL A 320 -24.98 5.52 6.05
C VAL A 320 -26.00 5.38 4.92
N THR A 321 -27.27 5.16 5.25
CA THR A 321 -28.32 4.92 4.26
C THR A 321 -29.70 5.36 4.75
N ASP A 322 -30.53 5.81 3.82
CA ASP A 322 -31.95 6.14 4.06
C ASP A 322 -32.84 4.89 4.19
N ARG A 323 -32.29 3.67 3.99
CA ARG A 323 -33.03 2.40 4.06
C ARG A 323 -32.32 1.37 4.95
N PRO A 324 -32.10 1.67 6.24
CA PRO A 324 -31.23 0.88 7.11
C PRO A 324 -31.73 -0.56 7.32
N GLU A 325 -33.04 -0.81 7.40
CA GLU A 325 -33.59 -2.16 7.59
C GLU A 325 -33.40 -3.04 6.35
N GLN A 326 -33.58 -2.48 5.16
CA GLN A 326 -33.37 -3.20 3.89
C GLN A 326 -31.89 -3.52 3.69
N PHE A 327 -31.03 -2.57 4.02
CA PHE A 327 -29.59 -2.75 3.89
C PHE A 327 -29.07 -3.76 4.91
N LEU A 328 -29.54 -3.71 6.17
CA LEU A 328 -29.24 -4.72 7.19
C LEU A 328 -29.66 -6.12 6.76
N ALA A 329 -30.84 -6.28 6.15
CA ALA A 329 -31.31 -7.58 5.67
C ALA A 329 -30.41 -8.18 4.57
N ARG A 330 -29.65 -7.35 3.85
CA ARG A 330 -28.62 -7.81 2.90
C ARG A 330 -27.33 -8.19 3.64
N LEU A 331 -26.87 -7.36 4.58
CA LEU A 331 -25.63 -7.58 5.33
C LEU A 331 -25.72 -8.77 6.30
N ALA A 332 -26.89 -9.02 6.89
CA ALA A 332 -27.08 -10.06 7.90
C ALA A 332 -27.08 -11.49 7.34
N ARG A 333 -27.14 -11.68 6.02
CA ARG A 333 -27.13 -13.04 5.45
C ARG A 333 -25.76 -13.69 5.65
N PRO A 334 -25.67 -14.97 6.05
CA PRO A 334 -24.39 -15.65 6.23
C PRO A 334 -23.53 -15.68 4.96
N ASP A 335 -24.18 -15.77 3.80
CA ASP A 335 -23.57 -15.82 2.48
C ASP A 335 -23.40 -14.43 1.83
N ALA A 336 -23.75 -13.35 2.54
CA ALA A 336 -23.59 -12.02 1.98
C ALA A 336 -22.12 -11.63 1.92
N GLN A 337 -21.70 -11.20 0.73
CA GLN A 337 -20.44 -10.49 0.57
C GLN A 337 -20.53 -9.17 1.34
N LEU A 338 -19.66 -9.02 2.33
CA LEU A 338 -19.55 -7.77 3.05
C LEU A 338 -18.81 -6.74 2.18
N PRO A 339 -19.19 -5.46 2.27
CA PRO A 339 -18.40 -4.40 1.65
C PRO A 339 -17.08 -4.24 2.42
N ILE A 340 -16.02 -3.87 1.71
CA ILE A 340 -14.73 -3.51 2.31
C ILE A 340 -14.73 -2.00 2.47
N MET A 341 -14.71 -1.51 3.71
CA MET A 341 -14.48 -0.09 4.01
C MET A 341 -13.13 0.34 3.42
N ASN A 342 -13.14 1.37 2.58
CA ASN A 342 -11.94 1.92 1.98
C ASN A 342 -11.71 3.37 2.45
N MET A 343 -10.52 3.87 2.12
CA MET A 343 -10.24 5.30 2.14
C MET A 343 -11.00 6.00 1.02
#